data_AF-A0A9X0UPF5-F1
#
_entry.id   AF-A0A9X0UPF5-F1
#
_cell.length_a   1.000
_cell.length_b   1.000
_cell.length_c   1.000
_cell.angle_alpha   90.00
_cell.angle_beta   90.00
_cell.angle_gamma   90.00
#
_symmetry.space_group_name_H-M   'P 1'
#
loop_
_entity.id
_entity.type
_entity.pdbx_description
1 polymer ?
#
loop_
_entity_poly.entity_id
_entity_poly.type
_entity_poly.pdbx_seq_one_letter_code
_entity_poly.pdbx_strand_id
1 'polypeptide(L)' 'MSKAKFERTKPHVNVGTIGHVDHGKTTLTAAICTVLAKVYGG' A
#
# COMPACT_ATOMS: atom_id res chain seq x y z
N MET A 1 -11.83 21.59 -6.09
CA MET A 1 -12.38 20.39 -6.78
C MET A 1 -12.57 19.30 -5.74
N SER A 2 -13.81 18.86 -5.51
CA SER A 2 -14.04 17.71 -4.63
C SER A 2 -13.43 16.47 -5.27
N LYS A 3 -12.68 15.67 -4.51
CA LYS A 3 -12.18 14.38 -5.01
C LYS A 3 -13.39 13.51 -5.36
N ALA A 4 -13.35 12.85 -6.52
CA ALA A 4 -14.41 11.92 -6.91
C ALA A 4 -14.61 10.87 -5.82
N LYS A 5 -15.86 10.41 -5.63
CA LYS A 5 -16.16 9.32 -4.70
C LYS A 5 -15.39 8.08 -5.17
N PHE A 6 -14.63 7.46 -4.27
CA PHE A 6 -13.88 6.25 -4.59
C PHE A 6 -14.85 5.10 -4.88
N GLU A 7 -14.78 4.55 -6.09
CA GLU A 7 -15.55 3.37 -6.48
C GLU A 7 -14.73 2.10 -6.25
N ARG A 8 -15.25 1.19 -5.41
CA ARG A 8 -14.63 -0.10 -5.08
C ARG A 8 -14.95 -1.15 -6.15
N THR A 9 -14.35 -1.02 -7.33
CA THR A 9 -14.54 -2.00 -8.42
C THR A 9 -13.63 -3.22 -8.30
N LYS A 10 -12.51 -3.08 -7.59
CA LYS A 10 -11.53 -4.16 -7.36
C LYS A 10 -11.79 -4.88 -6.03
N PRO A 11 -11.49 -6.19 -5.94
CA PRO A 11 -11.49 -6.91 -4.67
C PRO A 11 -10.60 -6.21 -3.63
N HIS A 12 -11.09 -6.08 -2.41
CA HIS A 12 -10.37 -5.46 -1.30
C HIS A 12 -9.90 -6.52 -0.30
N VAL A 13 -8.65 -6.40 0.14
CA VAL A 13 -8.06 -7.34 1.11
C VAL A 13 -7.38 -6.54 2.21
N ASN A 14 -7.64 -6.91 3.47
CA ASN A 14 -6.91 -6.39 4.63
C ASN A 14 -5.61 -7.18 4.80
N VAL A 15 -4.48 -6.50 4.85
CA VAL A 15 -3.14 -7.12 4.98
C VAL A 15 -2.29 -6.36 6.00
N GLY A 16 -1.24 -7.02 6.52
CA GLY A 16 -0.29 -6.42 7.44
C GLY A 16 1.05 -7.15 7.46
N THR A 17 2.10 -6.47 7.93
CA THR A 17 3.45 -7.03 8.05
C THR A 17 3.79 -7.29 9.52
N ILE A 18 4.10 -8.53 9.88
CA ILE A 18 4.40 -8.98 11.25
C ILE A 18 5.83 -9.57 11.34
N GLY A 19 6.39 -9.70 12.55
CA GLY A 19 7.74 -10.26 12.76
C GLY A 19 8.57 -9.60 13.87
N HIS A 20 9.78 -10.10 14.10
CA HIS A 20 10.70 -9.65 15.17
C HIS A 20 11.24 -8.22 14.96
N VAL A 21 11.70 -7.57 16.03
CA VAL A 21 12.31 -6.23 15.98
C VAL A 21 13.48 -6.21 14.96
N ASP A 22 13.67 -5.08 14.29
CA ASP A 22 14.70 -4.86 13.27
C ASP A 22 14.66 -5.72 11.99
N HIS A 23 13.64 -6.56 11.80
CA HIS A 23 13.45 -7.30 10.53
C HIS A 23 12.84 -6.45 9.39
N GLY A 24 12.86 -5.11 9.52
CA GLY A 24 12.51 -4.22 8.42
C GLY A 24 11.02 -4.15 8.03
N LYS A 25 10.09 -4.48 8.93
CA LYS A 25 8.63 -4.43 8.64
C LYS A 25 8.19 -3.07 8.09
N THR A 26 8.58 -1.98 8.75
CA THR A 26 8.27 -0.60 8.33
C THR A 26 8.90 -0.26 6.98
N THR A 27 10.17 -0.64 6.78
CA THR A 27 10.90 -0.43 5.53
C THR A 27 10.24 -1.16 4.37
N LEU A 28 9.82 -2.41 4.58
CA LEU A 28 9.12 -3.21 3.59
C LEU A 28 7.77 -2.58 3.21
N THR A 29 6.98 -2.14 4.18
CA THR A 29 5.71 -1.44 3.90
C THR A 29 5.94 -0.18 3.06
N ALA A 30 6.95 0.64 3.39
CA ALA A 30 7.28 1.83 2.62
C ALA A 30 7.75 1.51 1.18
N ALA A 31 8.54 0.45 1.01
CA ALA A 31 8.99 -0.02 -0.29
C ALA A 31 7.82 -0.50 -1.17
N ILE A 32 6.86 -1.24 -0.60
CA ILE A 32 5.65 -1.67 -1.30
C ILE A 32 4.86 -0.45 -1.82
N CYS A 33 4.61 0.55 -0.97
CA CYS A 33 3.93 1.78 -1.37
C CYS A 33 4.67 2.50 -2.52
N THR A 34 6.00 2.61 -2.41
CA THR A 34 6.84 3.31 -3.39
C THR A 34 6.82 2.60 -4.75
N VAL A 35 6.98 1.27 -4.76
CA VAL A 35 6.99 0.49 -5.99
C VAL A 35 5.63 0.51 -6.67
N LEU A 36 4.53 0.29 -5.94
CA LEU A 36 3.20 0.29 -6.53
C LEU A 36 2.80 1.68 -7.05
N ALA A 37 3.18 2.75 -6.36
CA ALA A 37 3.02 4.11 -6.87
C ALA A 37 3.84 4.32 -8.15
N LYS A 38 5.10 3.87 -8.20
CA LYS A 38 5.93 4.01 -9.42
C LYS A 38 5.38 3.20 -10.61
N VAL A 39 4.86 2.00 -10.37
CA VAL A 39 4.42 1.09 -11.44
C VAL A 39 3.00 1.43 -11.92
N TYR A 40 2.10 1.81 -11.00
CA TYR A 40 0.67 1.97 -11.29
C TYR A 40 0.13 3.38 -11.02
N GLY A 41 0.87 4.22 -10.30
CA GLY A 41 0.47 5.58 -9.92
C GLY A 41 1.01 6.62 -10.89
N GLY A 42 0.13 7.09 -11.77
CA GLY A 42 0.28 8.40 -12.42
C GLY A 42 -0.08 9.53 -11.46
#